data_AF-A0A4R2CV63-F1
#
_entry.id   AF-A0A4R2CV63-F1
#
_cell.length_a   1.000
_cell.length_b   1.000
_cell.length_c   1.000
_cell.angle_alpha   90.00
_cell.angle_beta   90.00
_cell.angle_gamma   90.00
#
_symmetry.space_group_name_H-M   'P 1'
#
loop_
_entity.id
_entity.type
_entity.pdbx_description
1 polymer ?
#
loop_
_entity_poly.entity_id
_entity_poly.type
_entity_poly.pdbx_seq_one_letter_code
_entity_poly.pdbx_strand_id
1 'polypeptide(L)'
;MADEYLARLHGVFGRQQETGDAATALLSEIWSMESWGDTAYCRILFELLAEAGRNERVRAILARNTDGVRALLSQVLKAGQARGEVDPALDPEHTSAMLIAIVDAAPMLPLMVPGIRFDESRALITTMVRRFLRPEG
;
A
#
# COMPACT_ATOMS: atom_id res chain seq x y z
N MET A 1 -3.06 -16.99 -6.89
CA MET A 1 -3.52 -16.10 -5.79
C MET A 1 -2.36 -15.27 -5.22
N ALA A 2 -1.57 -15.70 -4.23
CA ALA A 2 -0.45 -14.88 -3.68
C ALA A 2 0.73 -14.72 -4.67
N ASP A 3 1.18 -15.81 -5.28
CA ASP A 3 2.28 -15.77 -6.27
C ASP A 3 1.90 -15.01 -7.55
N GLU A 4 0.62 -15.06 -7.91
CA GLU A 4 0.06 -14.38 -9.07
C GLU A 4 -0.13 -12.87 -8.82
N TYR A 5 -0.48 -12.51 -7.58
CA TYR A 5 -0.49 -11.14 -7.08
C TYR A 5 0.93 -10.55 -7.03
N LEU A 6 1.89 -11.29 -6.48
CA LEU A 6 3.30 -10.89 -6.46
C LEU A 6 3.88 -10.78 -7.87
N ALA A 7 3.57 -11.72 -8.77
CA ALA A 7 3.98 -11.65 -10.18
C ALA A 7 3.37 -10.44 -10.91
N ARG A 8 2.10 -10.10 -10.61
CA ARG A 8 1.45 -8.89 -11.15
C ARG A 8 2.12 -7.63 -10.63
N LEU A 9 2.38 -7.53 -9.32
CA LEU A 9 3.14 -6.43 -8.72
C LEU A 9 4.53 -6.29 -9.36
N HIS A 10 5.28 -7.39 -9.50
CA HIS A 10 6.59 -7.40 -10.16
C HIS A 10 6.51 -6.89 -11.60
N GLY A 11 5.52 -7.34 -12.38
CA GLY A 11 5.33 -6.93 -13.77
C GLY A 11 4.90 -5.47 -13.96
N VAL A 12 4.34 -4.84 -12.93
CA VAL A 12 4.00 -3.41 -12.98
C VAL A 12 5.16 -2.56 -12.46
N PHE A 13 5.83 -2.94 -11.37
CA PHE A 13 7.06 -2.28 -10.91
C PHE A 13 8.14 -2.26 -12.00
N GLY A 14 8.27 -3.33 -12.79
CA GLY A 14 9.17 -3.38 -13.94
C GLY A 14 8.80 -2.41 -15.07
N ARG A 15 7.51 -2.16 -15.31
CA ARG A 15 7.04 -1.23 -16.36
C ARG A 15 7.07 0.24 -15.95
N GLN A 16 6.98 0.54 -14.65
CA GLN A 16 6.98 1.91 -14.14
C GLN A 16 8.37 2.50 -13.89
N GLN A 17 9.42 1.67 -13.81
CA GLN A 17 10.81 2.15 -13.89
C GLN A 17 11.09 2.95 -15.18
N GLU A 18 10.27 2.77 -16.22
CA GLU A 18 10.44 3.42 -17.53
C GLU A 18 9.62 4.71 -17.70
N THR A 19 8.66 5.06 -16.83
CA THR A 19 7.62 6.08 -17.17
C THR A 19 7.17 7.09 -16.09
N GLY A 20 7.59 7.06 -14.81
CA GLY A 20 7.14 8.10 -13.85
C GLY A 20 7.79 8.13 -12.45
N ASP A 21 7.58 9.26 -11.76
CA ASP A 21 8.02 9.57 -10.39
C ASP A 21 7.69 8.45 -9.37
N ALA A 22 8.63 8.11 -8.49
CA ALA A 22 8.52 7.05 -7.48
C ALA A 22 7.22 7.13 -6.67
N ALA A 23 6.82 8.34 -6.25
CA ALA A 23 5.61 8.51 -5.47
C ALA A 23 4.37 8.17 -6.31
N THR A 24 4.37 8.52 -7.59
CA THR A 24 3.27 8.20 -8.51
C THR A 24 3.24 6.73 -8.92
N ALA A 25 4.37 6.02 -9.01
CA ALA A 25 4.39 4.57 -9.21
C ALA A 25 3.92 3.81 -7.97
N LEU A 26 4.47 4.18 -6.79
CA LEU A 26 4.13 3.56 -5.50
C LEU A 26 2.65 3.77 -5.16
N LEU A 27 2.13 4.96 -5.42
CA LEU A 27 0.72 5.28 -5.22
C LEU A 27 -0.18 4.79 -6.34
N SER A 28 0.24 4.81 -7.60
CA SER A 28 -0.63 4.24 -8.64
C SER A 28 -0.84 2.74 -8.42
N GLU A 29 0.12 2.02 -7.83
CA GLU A 29 0.05 0.58 -7.62
C GLU A 29 -0.70 0.15 -6.35
N ILE A 30 -0.36 0.78 -5.21
CA ILE A 30 -1.10 0.62 -3.95
C ILE A 30 -2.60 0.93 -4.15
N TRP A 31 -2.89 1.89 -5.04
CA TRP A 31 -4.23 2.36 -5.31
C TRP A 31 -4.87 1.73 -6.57
N SER A 32 -4.10 1.11 -7.47
CA SER A 32 -4.62 0.37 -8.65
C SER A 32 -5.24 -0.96 -8.29
N MET A 33 -5.27 -1.31 -7.00
CA MET A 33 -6.22 -2.27 -6.46
C MET A 33 -7.62 -1.98 -7.03
N GLU A 34 -7.96 -2.62 -8.15
CA GLU A 34 -9.31 -2.75 -8.69
C GLU A 34 -10.27 -3.25 -7.59
N SER A 35 -9.72 -3.85 -6.53
CA SER A 35 -10.41 -4.38 -5.36
C SER A 35 -10.98 -3.36 -4.38
N TRP A 36 -10.68 -2.06 -4.45
CA TRP A 36 -11.41 -1.06 -3.62
C TRP A 36 -12.87 -0.92 -4.04
N GLY A 37 -13.19 -1.25 -5.30
CA GLY A 37 -14.57 -1.35 -5.77
C GLY A 37 -15.28 -2.60 -5.27
N ASP A 38 -14.54 -3.63 -4.85
CA ASP A 38 -15.08 -4.88 -4.35
C ASP A 38 -15.09 -4.89 -2.82
N THR A 39 -16.18 -4.38 -2.26
CA THR A 39 -16.42 -4.40 -0.81
C THR A 39 -16.26 -5.80 -0.16
N ALA A 40 -16.37 -6.90 -0.93
CA ALA A 40 -16.13 -8.24 -0.42
C ALA A 40 -14.65 -8.47 -0.09
N TYR A 41 -13.73 -7.94 -0.90
CA TYR A 41 -12.29 -8.06 -0.68
C TYR A 41 -11.86 -7.37 0.62
N CYS A 42 -12.35 -6.14 0.85
CA CYS A 42 -12.04 -5.40 2.08
C CYS A 42 -12.60 -6.08 3.34
N ARG A 43 -13.79 -6.70 3.26
CA ARG A 43 -14.37 -7.45 4.39
C ARG A 43 -13.51 -8.66 4.76
N ILE A 44 -13.09 -9.44 3.77
CA ILE A 44 -12.22 -10.61 4.00
C ILE A 44 -10.89 -10.19 4.63
N LEU A 45 -10.30 -9.08 4.18
CA LEU A 45 -9.08 -8.53 4.79
C LEU A 45 -9.28 -8.25 6.29
N PHE A 46 -10.36 -7.59 6.68
CA PHE A 46 -10.64 -7.31 8.10
C PHE A 46 -10.92 -8.57 8.93
N GLU A 47 -11.61 -9.57 8.37
CA GLU A 47 -11.80 -10.86 9.02
C GLU A 47 -10.46 -11.58 9.26
N LEU A 48 -9.57 -11.58 8.26
CA LEU A 48 -8.23 -12.17 8.37
C LEU A 48 -7.38 -11.44 9.42
N LEU A 49 -7.43 -10.10 9.45
CA LEU A 49 -6.72 -9.29 10.45
C LEU A 49 -7.24 -9.58 11.87
N ALA A 50 -8.56 -9.70 12.05
CA ALA A 50 -9.16 -10.07 13.33
C ALA A 50 -8.78 -11.49 13.76
N GLU A 51 -8.79 -12.44 12.81
CA GLU A 51 -8.38 -13.84 13.05
C GLU A 51 -6.90 -13.95 13.41
N ALA A 52 -6.02 -13.18 12.78
CA ALA A 52 -4.58 -13.18 13.08
C ALA A 52 -4.26 -12.77 14.54
N GLY A 53 -5.13 -11.99 15.18
CA GLY A 53 -5.00 -11.67 16.61
C GLY A 53 -5.18 -12.87 17.54
N ARG A 54 -5.83 -13.94 17.07
CA ARG A 54 -6.16 -15.14 17.87
C ARG A 54 -5.67 -16.47 17.26
N ASN A 55 -5.13 -16.46 16.05
CA ASN A 55 -4.70 -17.65 15.32
C ASN A 55 -3.31 -17.47 14.70
N GLU A 56 -2.33 -18.16 15.29
CA GLU A 56 -0.92 -18.13 14.90
C GLU A 56 -0.70 -18.45 13.41
N ARG A 57 -1.44 -19.44 12.90
CA ARG A 57 -1.27 -19.88 11.51
C ARG A 57 -1.70 -18.80 10.54
N VAL A 58 -2.82 -18.14 10.81
CA VAL A 58 -3.32 -17.02 9.99
C VAL A 58 -2.37 -15.83 10.10
N ARG A 59 -1.90 -15.51 11.30
CA ARG A 59 -0.88 -14.47 11.51
C ARG A 59 0.38 -14.73 10.69
N ALA A 60 0.89 -15.95 10.70
CA ALA A 60 2.09 -16.32 9.96
C ALA A 60 1.90 -16.28 8.42
N ILE A 61 0.68 -16.49 7.94
CA ILE A 61 0.35 -16.32 6.51
C ILE A 61 0.33 -14.84 6.15
N LEU A 62 -0.38 -14.01 6.93
CA LEU A 62 -0.43 -12.57 6.69
C LEU A 62 0.94 -11.90 6.80
N ALA A 63 1.75 -12.27 7.81
CA ALA A 63 3.10 -11.75 7.99
C ALA A 63 3.98 -12.03 6.77
N ARG A 64 3.97 -13.27 6.26
CA ARG A 64 4.74 -13.64 5.05
C ARG A 64 4.31 -12.86 3.81
N ASN A 65 3.00 -12.69 3.61
CA ASN A 65 2.49 -11.91 2.48
C ASN A 65 2.89 -10.43 2.61
N THR A 66 2.77 -9.87 3.82
CA THR A 66 3.14 -8.49 4.13
C THR A 66 4.63 -8.24 3.95
N ASP A 67 5.49 -9.19 4.32
CA ASP A 67 6.95 -9.07 4.18
C ASP A 67 7.37 -8.92 2.71
N GLY A 68 6.73 -9.64 1.79
CA GLY A 68 6.99 -9.52 0.35
C GLY A 68 6.64 -8.13 -0.19
N VAL A 69 5.46 -7.62 0.16
CA VAL A 69 5.01 -6.26 -0.24
C VAL A 69 5.91 -5.19 0.39
N ARG A 70 6.27 -5.34 1.68
CA ARG A 70 7.15 -4.41 2.39
C ARG A 70 8.52 -4.32 1.72
N ALA A 71 9.09 -5.46 1.32
CA ALA A 71 10.39 -5.50 0.66
C ALA A 71 10.38 -4.78 -0.70
N LEU A 72 9.29 -4.91 -1.47
CA LEU A 72 9.12 -4.20 -2.75
C LEU A 72 9.00 -2.69 -2.53
N LEU A 73 8.14 -2.26 -1.61
CA LEU A 73 7.94 -0.84 -1.31
C LEU A 73 9.22 -0.18 -0.77
N SER A 74 9.96 -0.86 0.11
CA SER A 74 11.26 -0.37 0.60
C SER A 74 12.25 -0.14 -0.54
N GLN A 75 12.32 -1.03 -1.54
CA GLN A 75 13.18 -0.85 -2.71
C GLN A 75 12.78 0.37 -3.56
N VAL A 76 11.47 0.58 -3.77
CA VAL A 76 10.98 1.75 -4.50
C VAL A 76 11.29 3.05 -3.75
N LEU A 77 11.12 3.07 -2.42
CA LEU A 77 11.46 4.21 -1.58
C LEU A 77 12.96 4.54 -1.67
N LYS A 78 13.84 3.52 -1.58
CA LYS A 78 15.30 3.69 -1.76
C LYS A 78 15.64 4.26 -3.14
N ALA A 79 15.00 3.75 -4.19
CA ALA A 79 15.20 4.26 -5.54
C ALA A 79 14.71 5.72 -5.69
N GLY A 80 13.59 6.07 -5.05
CA GLY A 80 13.08 7.45 -4.99
C GLY A 80 14.01 8.39 -4.24
N GLN A 81 14.58 7.95 -3.11
CA GLN A 81 15.58 8.71 -2.35
C GLN A 81 16.83 8.98 -3.19
N ALA A 82 17.32 7.98 -3.93
CA ALA A 82 18.47 8.15 -4.83
C ALA A 82 18.23 9.17 -5.96
N ARG A 83 16.97 9.42 -6.33
CA ARG A 83 16.57 10.41 -7.34
C ARG A 83 16.15 11.77 -6.75
N GLY A 84 16.14 11.92 -5.42
CA GLY A 84 15.64 13.13 -4.75
C GLY A 84 14.11 13.31 -4.84
N GLU A 85 13.39 12.22 -5.13
CA GLU A 85 11.92 12.19 -5.21
C GLU A 85 11.27 11.87 -3.86
N VAL A 86 12.03 11.26 -2.94
CA VAL A 86 11.60 10.90 -1.58
C VAL A 86 12.57 11.52 -0.57
N ASP A 87 12.04 12.01 0.55
CA ASP A 87 12.81 12.55 1.65
C ASP A 87 13.87 11.54 2.14
N PRO A 88 15.18 11.89 2.10
CA PRO A 88 16.25 11.00 2.54
C PRO A 88 16.25 10.72 4.04
N ALA A 89 15.51 11.49 4.85
CA ALA A 89 15.40 11.26 6.30
C ALA A 89 14.42 10.13 6.66
N LEU A 90 13.60 9.65 5.71
CA LEU A 90 12.68 8.54 5.94
C LEU A 90 13.41 7.20 5.96
N ASP A 91 13.12 6.37 6.96
CA ASP A 91 13.51 4.95 6.98
C ASP A 91 12.64 4.18 5.97
N PRO A 92 13.19 3.63 4.86
CA PRO A 92 12.40 2.95 3.83
C PRO A 92 11.67 1.71 4.36
N GLU A 93 12.27 0.97 5.27
CA GLU A 93 11.74 -0.26 5.84
C GLU A 93 10.56 0.04 6.77
N HIS A 94 10.69 1.03 7.64
CA HIS A 94 9.59 1.41 8.52
C HIS A 94 8.49 2.16 7.77
N THR A 95 8.87 3.04 6.84
CA THR A 95 7.91 3.79 6.01
C THR A 95 7.05 2.86 5.18
N SER A 96 7.64 1.84 4.54
CA SER A 96 6.86 0.85 3.78
C SER A 96 5.84 0.09 4.64
N ALA A 97 6.18 -0.26 5.89
CA ALA A 97 5.23 -0.87 6.82
C ALA A 97 4.05 0.06 7.13
N MET A 98 4.30 1.34 7.36
CA MET A 98 3.25 2.31 7.66
C MET A 98 2.36 2.61 6.45
N LEU A 99 2.93 2.66 5.24
CA LEU A 99 2.16 2.84 4.02
C LEU A 99 1.20 1.66 3.79
N ILE A 100 1.64 0.42 4.03
CA ILE A 100 0.75 -0.75 3.97
C ILE A 100 -0.40 -0.61 4.98
N ALA A 101 -0.09 -0.26 6.23
CA ALA A 101 -1.11 -0.12 7.27
C ALA A 101 -2.19 0.93 6.93
N ILE A 102 -1.77 2.08 6.37
CA ILE A 102 -2.70 3.14 5.92
C ILE A 102 -3.64 2.61 4.84
N VAL A 103 -3.11 1.85 3.90
CA VAL A 103 -3.85 1.33 2.73
C VAL A 103 -4.84 0.25 3.16
N ASP A 104 -4.40 -0.67 4.01
CA ASP A 104 -5.24 -1.74 4.56
C ASP A 104 -6.40 -1.17 5.39
N ALA A 105 -6.17 -0.07 6.12
CA ALA A 105 -7.16 0.54 6.99
C ALA A 105 -8.09 1.55 6.30
N ALA A 106 -7.65 2.17 5.20
CA ALA A 106 -8.39 3.20 4.49
C ALA A 106 -9.85 2.86 4.09
N PRO A 107 -10.21 1.62 3.70
CA PRO A 107 -11.61 1.29 3.41
C PRO A 107 -12.50 1.17 4.66
N MET A 108 -11.95 1.20 5.89
CA MET A 108 -12.72 0.97 7.13
C MET A 108 -13.89 1.95 7.31
N LEU A 109 -13.64 3.25 7.20
CA LEU A 109 -14.69 4.27 7.37
C LEU A 109 -15.70 4.29 6.22
N PRO A 110 -15.29 4.28 4.93
CA PRO A 110 -16.23 4.17 3.81
C PRO A 110 -17.16 2.94 3.88
N LEU A 111 -16.73 1.85 4.51
CA LEU A 111 -17.56 0.64 4.69
C LEU A 111 -18.59 0.75 5.81
N MET A 112 -18.31 1.56 6.84
CA MET A 112 -19.11 1.61 8.07
C MET A 112 -19.98 2.85 8.18
N VAL A 113 -19.55 3.96 7.59
CA VAL A 113 -20.16 5.28 7.82
C VAL A 113 -20.81 5.78 6.53
N PRO A 114 -22.16 5.89 6.50
CA PRO A 114 -22.86 6.49 5.37
C PRO A 114 -22.34 7.89 5.06
N GLY A 115 -22.16 8.19 3.77
CA GLY A 115 -21.71 9.51 3.29
C GLY A 115 -20.20 9.67 3.17
N ILE A 116 -19.39 8.76 3.73
CA ILE A 116 -17.95 8.72 3.44
C ILE A 116 -17.72 7.91 2.17
N ARG A 117 -17.20 8.55 1.13
CA ARG A 117 -17.00 7.91 -0.17
C ARG A 117 -15.59 7.33 -0.32
N PHE A 118 -15.51 6.17 -0.97
CA PHE A 118 -14.27 5.45 -1.23
C PHE A 118 -13.31 6.26 -2.11
N ASP A 119 -13.81 6.81 -3.22
CA ASP A 119 -13.06 7.61 -4.19
C ASP A 119 -12.49 8.91 -3.59
N GLU A 120 -13.25 9.57 -2.73
CA GLU A 120 -12.81 10.79 -2.04
C GLU A 120 -11.75 10.48 -0.99
N SER A 121 -11.98 9.45 -0.16
CA SER A 121 -11.01 8.97 0.83
C SER A 121 -9.70 8.56 0.13
N ARG A 122 -9.85 7.95 -1.06
CA ARG A 122 -8.75 7.54 -1.91
C ARG A 122 -7.88 8.70 -2.36
N ALA A 123 -8.52 9.73 -2.91
CA ALA A 123 -7.84 10.93 -3.36
C ALA A 123 -7.11 11.66 -2.22
N LEU A 124 -7.73 11.73 -1.04
CA LEU A 124 -7.16 12.42 0.11
C LEU A 124 -5.90 11.75 0.64
N ILE A 125 -5.94 10.44 0.89
CA ILE A 125 -4.76 9.72 1.41
C ILE A 125 -3.65 9.69 0.35
N THR A 126 -3.98 9.60 -0.94
CA THR A 126 -2.98 9.75 -2.03
C THR A 126 -2.22 11.07 -1.88
N THR A 127 -2.96 12.15 -1.60
CA THR A 127 -2.38 13.48 -1.38
C THR A 127 -1.51 13.51 -0.11
N MET A 128 -1.99 12.92 0.99
CA MET A 128 -1.23 12.83 2.25
C MET A 128 0.10 12.10 2.05
N VAL A 129 0.08 10.94 1.38
CA VAL A 129 1.29 10.15 1.15
C VAL A 129 2.26 10.89 0.22
N ARG A 130 1.78 11.55 -0.85
CA ARG A 130 2.66 12.36 -1.71
C ARG A 130 3.41 13.43 -0.91
N ARG A 131 2.68 14.19 -0.10
CA ARG A 131 3.25 15.25 0.74
C ARG A 131 4.16 14.71 1.84
N PHE A 132 3.83 13.54 2.39
CA PHE A 132 4.68 12.88 3.38
C PHE A 132 6.01 12.39 2.79
N LEU A 133 5.96 11.77 1.60
CA LEU A 133 7.16 11.26 0.92
C LEU A 133 8.06 12.39 0.44
N ARG A 134 7.49 13.53 0.09
CA ARG A 134 8.23 14.70 -0.38
C ARG A 134 7.61 15.96 0.20
N PRO A 135 7.97 16.34 1.45
CA PRO A 135 7.47 17.56 2.04
C PRO A 135 7.91 18.76 1.19
N GLU A 136 6.94 19.58 0.79
CA GLU A 136 7.24 20.93 0.30
C GLU A 136 7.83 21.70 1.49
N GLY A 137 9.06 22.20 1.33
CA GLY A 137 9.72 23.03 2.34
C GLY A 137 9.02 24.36 2.55
#